data_AF-A0A842Y439-F1
#
_entry.id   AF-A0A842Y439-F1
#
_cell.length_a   1.000
_cell.length_b   1.000
_cell.length_c   1.000
_cell.angle_alpha   90.00
_cell.angle_beta   90.00
_cell.angle_gamma   90.00
#
_symmetry.space_group_name_H-M   'P 1'
#
loop_
_entity.id
_entity.type
_entity.pdbx_description
1 polymer ?
#
loop_
_entity_poly.entity_id
_entity_poly.type
_entity_poly.pdbx_seq_one_letter_code
_entity_poly.pdbx_strand_id
1 'polypeptide(L)'
;MITGREIHISRPCIEDPKLFIAESNFGRGLDMERVCTILAEWAVPEMRCSTRLGVARFRLDDWQIMIYKKGRVDIRRVSNLEDASRAIDQAEKILQNAFID
;
A
#
# COMPACT_ATOMS: atom_id res chain seq x y z
N MET A 1 -3.67 18.10 -8.09
CA MET A 1 -4.97 18.20 -7.40
C MET A 1 -4.95 17.18 -6.28
N ILE A 2 -4.99 17.62 -5.03
CA ILE A 2 -4.97 16.73 -3.86
C ILE A 2 -6.40 16.27 -3.65
N THR A 3 -6.76 15.08 -4.11
CA THR A 3 -7.98 14.41 -3.66
C THR A 3 -7.82 14.12 -2.17
N GLY A 4 -8.76 14.59 -1.34
CA GLY A 4 -8.71 14.46 0.12
C GLY A 4 -8.70 13.00 0.57
N ARG A 5 -7.50 12.44 0.73
CA ARG A 5 -7.27 11.12 1.34
C ARG A 5 -6.69 11.36 2.72
N GLU A 6 -7.35 10.80 3.73
CA GLU A 6 -6.85 10.86 5.10
C GLU A 6 -5.68 9.88 5.24
N ILE A 7 -4.52 10.39 5.67
CA ILE A 7 -3.35 9.58 6.00
C ILE A 7 -3.14 9.70 7.51
N HIS A 8 -3.26 8.59 8.20
CA HIS A 8 -3.03 8.51 9.63
C HIS A 8 -1.65 7.92 9.92
N ILE A 9 -0.77 8.69 10.55
CA ILE A 9 0.52 8.20 11.07
C ILE A 9 0.26 7.64 12.47
N SER A 10 0.40 6.32 12.64
CA SER A 10 -0.01 5.66 13.89
C SER A 10 1.12 5.55 14.91
N ARG A 11 2.18 4.80 14.60
CA ARG A 11 3.25 4.47 15.56
C ARG A 11 4.60 4.30 14.87
N PRO A 12 5.71 4.48 15.60
CA PRO A 12 7.03 4.13 15.10
C PRO A 12 7.11 2.63 14.75
N CYS A 13 7.92 2.29 13.75
CA CYS A 13 8.25 0.93 13.40
C CYS A 13 9.05 0.29 14.54
N ILE A 14 8.75 -0.98 14.85
CA ILE A 14 9.48 -1.73 15.89
C ILE A 14 10.96 -1.87 15.52
N GLU A 15 11.25 -1.99 14.22
CA GLU A 15 12.59 -2.19 13.67
C GLU A 15 13.43 -0.91 13.66
N ASP A 16 12.80 0.25 13.48
CA ASP A 16 13.46 1.55 13.48
C ASP A 16 12.51 2.61 14.06
N PRO A 17 12.80 3.15 15.27
CA PRO A 17 11.93 4.13 15.92
C PRO A 17 11.89 5.48 15.21
N LYS A 18 12.76 5.74 14.22
CA LYS A 18 12.73 6.94 13.39
C LYS A 18 11.76 6.84 12.22
N LEU A 19 11.28 5.63 11.92
CA LEU A 19 10.32 5.38 10.85
C LEU A 19 8.96 5.07 11.44
N PHE A 20 7.91 5.32 10.68
CA PHE A 20 6.53 5.18 11.15
C PHE A 20 5.73 4.21 10.29
N ILE A 21 4.54 3.88 10.80
CA ILE A 21 3.48 3.22 10.05
C ILE A 21 2.46 4.30 9.67
N ALA A 22 2.17 4.39 8.38
CA ALA A 22 1.06 5.17 7.84
C ALA A 22 -0.08 4.24 7.44
N GLU A 23 -1.31 4.69 7.69
CA GLU A 23 -2.53 3.99 7.29
C GLU A 23 -3.39 4.94 6.46
N SER A 24 -3.97 4.43 5.38
CA SER A 24 -4.89 5.19 4.54
C SER A 24 -5.88 4.25 3.84
N ASN A 25 -6.74 4.82 3.00
CA ASN A 25 -7.69 4.09 2.19
C ASN A 25 -7.82 4.75 0.81
N PHE A 26 -7.80 3.95 -0.26
CA PHE A 26 -8.02 4.43 -1.63
C PHE A 26 -9.46 4.90 -1.90
N GLY A 27 -10.39 4.65 -0.97
CA GLY A 27 -11.81 4.99 -1.08
C GLY A 27 -12.64 3.99 -1.89
N ARG A 28 -11.99 2.98 -2.49
CA ARG A 28 -12.62 1.97 -3.36
C ARG A 28 -11.95 0.61 -3.21
N GLY A 29 -12.68 -0.45 -3.55
CA GLY A 29 -12.21 -1.82 -3.42
C GLY A 29 -11.17 -2.20 -4.48
N LEU A 30 -10.60 -3.40 -4.32
CA LEU A 30 -9.65 -4.00 -5.26
C LEU A 30 -10.08 -5.42 -5.68
N ASP A 31 -9.94 -5.71 -6.96
CA ASP A 31 -9.91 -7.07 -7.49
C ASP A 31 -8.56 -7.71 -7.16
N MET A 32 -8.57 -8.62 -6.19
CA MET A 32 -7.35 -9.22 -5.67
C MET A 32 -6.67 -10.17 -6.65
N GLU A 33 -7.39 -10.76 -7.61
CA GLU A 33 -6.75 -11.57 -8.65
C GLU A 33 -5.89 -10.69 -9.55
N ARG A 34 -6.41 -9.51 -9.92
CA ARG A 34 -5.65 -8.49 -10.66
C ARG A 34 -4.49 -7.94 -9.86
N VAL A 35 -4.68 -7.64 -8.57
CA VAL A 35 -3.59 -7.20 -7.70
C VAL A 35 -2.45 -8.22 -7.70
N CYS A 36 -2.75 -9.50 -7.45
CA CYS A 36 -1.71 -10.53 -7.42
C CYS A 36 -1.00 -10.67 -8.77
N THR A 37 -1.75 -10.58 -9.89
CA THR A 37 -1.18 -10.66 -11.24
C THR A 37 -0.24 -9.49 -11.53
N ILE A 38 -0.70 -8.25 -11.30
CA ILE A 38 0.11 -7.03 -11.50
C ILE A 38 1.40 -7.08 -10.67
N LEU A 39 1.32 -7.44 -9.39
CA LEU A 39 2.48 -7.49 -8.52
C LEU A 39 3.47 -8.59 -8.93
N ALA A 40 2.97 -9.73 -9.43
CA ALA A 40 3.82 -10.80 -9.96
C ALA A 40 4.54 -10.39 -11.25
N GLU A 41 3.85 -9.72 -12.18
CA GLU A 41 4.43 -9.21 -13.43
C GLU A 41 5.51 -8.14 -13.18
N TRP A 42 5.31 -7.30 -12.17
CA TRP A 42 6.29 -6.30 -11.75
C TRP A 42 7.48 -6.87 -10.97
N ALA A 43 7.45 -8.17 -10.63
CA ALA A 43 8.48 -8.86 -9.87
C ALA A 43 8.90 -8.12 -8.58
N VAL A 44 7.93 -7.53 -7.87
CA VAL A 44 8.21 -6.72 -6.67
C VAL A 44 8.84 -7.59 -5.55
N PRO A 45 9.86 -7.08 -4.83
CA PRO A 45 10.50 -7.87 -3.78
C PRO A 45 9.55 -8.19 -2.62
N GLU A 46 9.84 -9.29 -1.92
CA GLU A 46 9.08 -9.74 -0.74
C GLU A 46 7.57 -9.92 -0.98
N MET A 47 7.16 -10.10 -2.23
CA MET A 47 5.75 -10.22 -2.59
C MET A 47 5.10 -11.45 -1.93
N ARG A 48 4.01 -11.21 -1.22
CA ARG A 48 3.05 -12.22 -0.78
C ARG A 48 1.65 -11.73 -1.11
N CYS A 49 0.89 -12.51 -1.85
CA CYS A 49 -0.48 -12.14 -2.21
C CYS A 49 -1.43 -13.30 -1.91
N SER A 50 -2.58 -12.99 -1.31
CA SER A 50 -3.62 -13.97 -0.99
C SER A 50 -4.98 -13.42 -1.39
N THR A 51 -5.51 -13.93 -2.49
CA THR A 51 -6.86 -13.61 -2.96
C THR A 51 -7.93 -14.02 -1.94
N ARG A 52 -7.75 -15.18 -1.30
CA ARG A 52 -8.63 -15.71 -0.25
C ARG A 52 -8.69 -14.82 0.99
N LEU A 53 -7.54 -14.34 1.48
CA LEU A 53 -7.49 -13.44 2.63
C LEU A 53 -7.77 -11.99 2.26
N GLY A 54 -7.74 -11.66 0.98
CA GLY A 54 -7.92 -10.31 0.48
C GLY A 54 -6.80 -9.36 0.91
N VAL A 55 -5.55 -9.84 0.91
CA VAL A 55 -4.39 -9.05 1.30
C VAL A 55 -3.18 -9.33 0.41
N ALA A 56 -2.43 -8.28 0.10
CA ALA A 56 -1.12 -8.33 -0.53
C ALA A 56 -0.09 -7.58 0.33
N ARG A 57 1.13 -8.10 0.39
CA ARG A 57 2.31 -7.45 0.98
C ARG A 57 3.43 -7.47 -0.05
N PHE A 58 4.13 -6.36 -0.19
CA PHE A 58 5.32 -6.27 -1.05
C PHE A 58 6.20 -5.11 -0.62
N ARG A 59 7.42 -5.07 -1.16
CA ARG A 59 8.33 -3.94 -1.03
C ARG A 59 8.27 -3.06 -2.27
N LEU A 60 8.19 -1.76 -2.07
CA LEU A 60 8.28 -0.74 -3.11
C LEU A 60 9.29 0.31 -2.63
N ASP A 61 10.40 0.44 -3.33
CA ASP A 61 11.56 1.20 -2.88
C ASP A 61 11.97 0.81 -1.43
N ASP A 62 11.94 1.77 -0.50
CA ASP A 62 12.25 1.55 0.91
C ASP A 62 11.04 1.25 1.80
N TRP A 63 9.83 1.29 1.21
CA TRP A 63 8.59 1.07 1.93
C TRP A 63 8.16 -0.39 1.88
N GLN A 64 7.56 -0.84 2.98
CA GLN A 64 6.83 -2.10 3.00
C GLN A 64 5.33 -1.81 2.95
N ILE A 65 4.69 -2.20 1.87
CA ILE A 65 3.29 -1.89 1.59
C ILE A 65 2.43 -3.12 1.85
N MET A 66 1.31 -2.93 2.55
CA MET A 66 0.26 -3.92 2.72
C MET A 66 -1.05 -3.34 2.19
N ILE A 67 -1.71 -4.08 1.31
CA ILE A 67 -2.93 -3.63 0.64
C ILE A 67 -4.03 -4.66 0.87
N TYR A 68 -5.22 -4.17 1.19
CA TYR A 68 -6.37 -4.99 1.52
C TYR A 68 -7.48 -4.83 0.48
N LYS A 69 -8.26 -5.88 0.26
CA LYS A 69 -9.37 -5.94 -0.70
C LYS A 69 -10.34 -4.76 -0.62
N LYS A 70 -10.54 -4.21 0.58
CA LYS A 70 -11.45 -3.06 0.83
C LYS A 70 -10.80 -1.68 0.57
N GLY A 71 -9.64 -1.64 -0.07
CA GLY A 71 -8.95 -0.37 -0.40
C GLY A 71 -8.08 0.19 0.74
N ARG A 72 -8.09 -0.42 1.93
CA ARG A 72 -7.16 -0.06 3.00
C ARG A 72 -5.73 -0.32 2.53
N VAL A 73 -4.83 0.59 2.88
CA VAL A 73 -3.40 0.48 2.65
C VAL A 73 -2.64 0.86 3.93
N ASP A 74 -1.71 0.00 4.32
CA ASP A 74 -0.78 0.25 5.42
C ASP A 74 0.64 0.30 4.85
N ILE A 75 1.40 1.31 5.21
CA ILE A 75 2.76 1.53 4.71
C ILE A 75 3.67 1.63 5.92
N ARG A 76 4.69 0.78 5.95
CA ARG A 76 5.74 0.85 6.97
C ARG A 76 6.99 1.49 6.39
N ARG A 77 7.87 1.90 7.30
CA ARG A 77 9.17 2.51 6.98
C ARG A 77 9.05 3.91 6.38
N VAL A 78 7.95 4.62 6.67
CA VAL A 78 7.79 6.01 6.22
C VAL A 78 8.51 6.97 7.15
N SER A 79 9.13 8.02 6.62
CA SER A 79 9.82 9.03 7.45
C SER A 79 8.90 10.14 7.95
N ASN A 80 7.85 10.47 7.19
CA ASN A 80 6.90 11.55 7.47
C ASN A 80 5.64 11.42 6.58
N LEU A 81 4.71 12.37 6.72
CA LEU A 81 3.46 12.40 5.97
C LEU A 81 3.66 12.53 4.45
N GLU A 82 4.62 13.35 4.00
CA GLU A 82 4.90 13.52 2.58
C GLU A 82 5.42 12.22 1.96
N ASP A 83 6.30 11.53 2.68
CA ASP A 83 6.83 10.23 2.29
C ASP A 83 5.73 9.16 2.19
N ALA A 84 4.83 9.13 3.17
CA ALA A 84 3.64 8.29 3.13
C ALA A 84 2.74 8.62 1.93
N SER A 85 2.53 9.90 1.63
CA SER A 85 1.73 10.32 0.48
C SER A 85 2.33 9.82 -0.84
N ARG A 86 3.65 9.94 -1.02
CA ARG A 86 4.33 9.43 -2.22
C ARG A 86 4.18 7.93 -2.37
N ALA A 87 4.34 7.18 -1.28
CA ALA A 87 4.17 5.74 -1.27
C ALA A 87 2.75 5.32 -1.69
N ILE A 88 1.72 6.02 -1.19
CA ILE A 88 0.31 5.78 -1.56
C ILE A 88 0.09 6.07 -3.05
N ASP A 89 0.58 7.21 -3.53
CA ASP A 89 0.39 7.62 -4.94
C ASP A 89 1.06 6.64 -5.91
N GLN A 90 2.26 6.15 -5.56
CA GLN A 90 2.92 5.14 -6.37
C GLN A 90 2.19 3.80 -6.33
N ALA A 91 1.75 3.35 -5.15
CA ALA A 91 1.00 2.11 -5.01
C ALA A 91 -0.33 2.17 -5.80
N GLU A 92 -1.04 3.30 -5.73
CA GLU A 92 -2.27 3.52 -6.51
C GLU A 92 -1.99 3.47 -8.01
N LYS A 93 -0.92 4.12 -8.48
CA LYS A 93 -0.53 4.11 -9.90
C LYS A 93 -0.23 2.69 -10.40
N ILE A 94 0.47 1.88 -9.61
CA ILE A 94 0.75 0.48 -9.93
C ILE A 94 -0.56 -0.31 -10.02
N LEU A 95 -1.48 -0.08 -9.09
CA LEU A 95 -2.74 -0.81 -8.98
C LEU A 95 -3.92 -0.22 -9.77
N GLN A 96 -3.69 0.78 -10.61
CA GLN A 96 -4.76 1.53 -11.29
C GLN A 96 -5.80 0.64 -12.00
N ASN A 97 -5.39 -0.51 -12.54
CA ASN A 97 -6.25 -1.44 -13.29
C ASN A 97 -6.90 -2.53 -12.41
N ALA A 98 -6.61 -2.54 -11.11
CA ALA A 98 -7.16 -3.48 -10.14
C ALA A 98 -8.28 -2.88 -9.29
N PHE A 99 -8.52 -1.57 -9.35
CA PHE A 99 -9.62 -0.95 -8.63
C PHE A 99 -10.98 -1.38 -9.18
N ILE A 100 -11.92 -1.58 -8.28
CA ILE A 100 -13.32 -1.87 -8.58
C ILE A 100 -14.20 -0.74 -8.05
N ASP A 101 -15.18 -0.34 -8.85
CA ASP A 101 -16.20 0.65 -8.48
C ASP A 101 -17.31 0.04 -7.61
#